data_AF-A0A2J4NZ62-F1
#
_entry.id   AF-A0A2J4NZ62-F1
#
_cell.length_a   1.000
_cell.length_b   1.000
_cell.length_c   1.000
_cell.angle_alpha   90.00
_cell.angle_beta   90.00
_cell.angle_gamma   90.00
#
_symmetry.space_group_name_H-M   'P 1'
#
loop_
_entity.id
_entity.type
_entity.pdbx_description
1 polymer ?
#
loop_
_entity_poly.entity_id
_entity_poly.type
_entity_poly.pdbx_seq_one_letter_code
_entity_poly.pdbx_strand_id
1 'polypeptide(L)'
;PYALFSLLLLGAFILLRWRSLDGLLAGEQTAQSLGINVTRLRMEVFFCCALATSLLVALTGVIGFIGLMVPHMCRYFSGVKHLLLLPLCGLWGAVLLCGGDIVSRTLLAPQELPIGIITAGIGGLFIIILLARNRS
;
A
#
# COMPACT_ATOMS: atom_id res chain seq x y z
N PRO A 1 -11.78 -6.51 15.65
CA PRO A 1 -12.99 -6.16 14.86
C PRO A 1 -12.71 -5.07 13.80
N TYR A 2 -12.12 -3.93 14.18
CA TYR A 2 -11.84 -2.80 13.26
C TYR A 2 -10.90 -3.16 12.10
N ALA A 3 -9.82 -3.91 12.35
CA ALA A 3 -8.90 -4.35 11.30
C ALA A 3 -9.57 -5.26 10.26
N LEU A 4 -10.41 -6.21 10.70
CA LEU A 4 -11.21 -7.07 9.82
C LEU A 4 -12.21 -6.26 8.99
N PHE A 5 -12.86 -5.28 9.60
CA PHE A 5 -13.77 -4.38 8.89
C PHE A 5 -13.04 -3.59 7.79
N SER A 6 -11.87 -3.02 8.11
CA SER A 6 -11.03 -2.31 7.13
C SER A 6 -10.60 -3.21 5.97
N LEU A 7 -10.20 -4.45 6.27
CA LEU A 7 -9.82 -5.44 5.26
C LEU A 7 -11.00 -5.81 4.33
N LEU A 8 -12.18 -6.08 4.92
CA LEU A 8 -13.38 -6.42 4.15
C LEU A 8 -13.85 -5.24 3.29
N LEU A 9 -13.80 -4.03 3.84
CA LEU A 9 -14.15 -2.79 3.12
C LEU A 9 -13.23 -2.58 1.91
N LEU A 10 -11.92 -2.70 2.09
CA LEU A 10 -10.94 -2.61 1.00
C LEU A 10 -11.13 -3.74 -0.02
N GLY A 11 -11.29 -4.98 0.43
CA GLY A 11 -11.48 -6.14 -0.44
C GLY A 11 -12.73 -6.03 -1.30
N ALA A 12 -13.87 -5.67 -0.70
CA ALA A 12 -15.12 -5.44 -1.42
C ALA A 12 -14.99 -4.30 -2.43
N PHE A 13 -14.37 -3.18 -2.03
CA PHE A 13 -14.14 -2.04 -2.93
C PHE A 13 -13.32 -2.44 -4.16
N ILE A 14 -12.25 -3.21 -3.97
CA ILE A 14 -11.39 -3.71 -5.05
C ILE A 14 -12.18 -4.61 -6.00
N LEU A 15 -12.94 -5.58 -5.47
CA LEU A 15 -13.73 -6.49 -6.29
C LEU A 15 -14.79 -5.76 -7.13
N LEU A 16 -15.34 -4.65 -6.63
CA LEU A 16 -16.34 -3.85 -7.34
C LEU A 16 -15.74 -2.86 -8.34
N ARG A 17 -14.50 -2.40 -8.15
CA ARG A 17 -13.92 -1.27 -8.90
C ARG A 17 -12.60 -1.57 -9.62
N TRP A 18 -12.05 -2.79 -9.53
CA TRP A 18 -10.76 -3.13 -10.14
C TRP A 18 -10.67 -2.80 -11.64
N ARG A 19 -11.74 -3.03 -12.42
CA ARG A 19 -11.76 -2.70 -13.86
C ARG A 19 -11.66 -1.21 -14.11
N SER A 20 -12.35 -0.41 -13.30
CA SER A 20 -12.33 1.05 -13.41
C SER A 20 -10.97 1.61 -13.00
N LEU A 21 -10.32 1.01 -12.00
CA LEU A 21 -8.94 1.33 -11.60
C LEU A 21 -7.92 0.96 -12.69
N ASP A 22 -8.09 -0.20 -13.33
CA ASP A 22 -7.26 -0.59 -14.48
C ASP A 22 -7.49 0.34 -15.68
N GLY A 23 -8.72 0.81 -15.91
CA GLY A 23 -9.05 1.80 -16.93
C GLY A 23 -8.29 3.13 -16.73
N LEU A 24 -8.07 3.55 -15.48
CA LEU A 24 -7.26 4.74 -15.18
C LEU A 24 -5.78 4.58 -15.56
N LEU A 25 -5.25 3.36 -15.57
CA LEU A 25 -3.86 3.10 -16.02
C LEU A 25 -3.68 3.39 -17.51
N ALA A 26 -4.74 3.27 -18.30
CA ALA A 26 -4.74 3.58 -19.73
C ALA A 26 -4.84 5.10 -20.01
N GLY A 27 -4.93 5.93 -18.97
CA GLY A 27 -5.05 7.39 -19.06
C GLY A 27 -6.47 7.89 -18.78
N GLU A 28 -6.56 9.12 -18.29
CA GLU A 28 -7.84 9.73 -17.87
C GLU A 28 -8.81 9.91 -19.04
N GLN A 29 -8.32 10.33 -20.21
CA GLN A 29 -9.14 10.46 -21.41
C GLN A 29 -9.70 9.10 -21.88
N THR A 30 -8.88 8.05 -21.84
CA THR A 30 -9.28 6.68 -22.18
C THR A 30 -10.30 6.12 -21.19
N ALA A 31 -10.14 6.40 -19.90
CA ALA A 31 -11.10 5.98 -18.89
C ALA A 31 -12.46 6.68 -19.08
N GLN A 32 -12.45 7.98 -19.39
CA GLN A 32 -13.67 8.74 -19.65
C GLN A 32 -14.41 8.23 -20.90
N SER A 33 -13.69 7.89 -21.98
CA SER A 33 -14.30 7.33 -23.20
C SER A 33 -14.88 5.93 -22.99
N LEU A 34 -14.36 5.16 -22.03
CA LEU A 34 -14.93 3.89 -21.56
C LEU A 34 -16.17 4.07 -20.65
N GLY A 35 -16.65 5.30 -20.46
CA GLY A 35 -17.81 5.61 -19.62
C GLY A 35 -17.51 5.64 -18.12
N ILE A 36 -16.24 5.61 -17.72
CA ILE A 36 -15.85 5.68 -16.31
C ILE A 36 -15.89 7.14 -15.86
N ASN A 37 -16.70 7.42 -14.83
CA ASN A 37 -16.68 8.74 -14.19
C ASN A 37 -15.46 8.84 -13.26
N VAL A 38 -14.36 9.36 -13.80
CA VAL A 38 -13.06 9.46 -13.10
C VAL A 38 -13.15 10.28 -11.82
N THR A 39 -13.88 11.39 -11.83
CA THR A 39 -14.06 12.26 -10.65
C THR A 39 -14.74 11.51 -9.51
N ARG A 40 -15.83 10.79 -9.80
CA ARG A 40 -16.52 9.97 -8.79
C ARG A 40 -15.64 8.84 -8.29
N LEU A 41 -14.96 8.13 -9.19
CA LEU A 41 -14.05 7.05 -8.82
C LEU A 41 -12.93 7.55 -7.89
N ARG A 42 -12.33 8.71 -8.18
CA ARG A 42 -11.29 9.32 -7.35
C ARG A 42 -11.80 9.66 -5.95
N MET A 43 -13.02 10.19 -5.84
CA MET A 43 -13.65 10.47 -4.54
C MET A 43 -13.96 9.18 -3.77
N GLU A 44 -14.51 8.16 -4.42
CA GLU A 44 -14.78 6.85 -3.79
C GLU A 44 -13.48 6.22 -3.26
N VAL A 45 -12.41 6.19 -4.06
CA VAL A 45 -11.09 5.69 -3.65
C VAL A 45 -10.56 6.49 -2.48
N PHE A 46 -10.64 7.82 -2.53
CA PHE A 46 -10.16 8.69 -1.48
C PHE A 46 -10.85 8.41 -0.14
N PHE A 47 -12.18 8.36 -0.12
CA PHE A 47 -12.92 8.06 1.11
C PHE A 47 -12.62 6.64 1.64
N CYS A 48 -12.59 5.65 0.75
CA CYS A 48 -12.28 4.26 1.12
C CYS A 48 -10.89 4.16 1.76
N CYS A 49 -9.86 4.71 1.10
CA CYS A 49 -8.49 4.70 1.59
C CYS A 49 -8.33 5.54 2.87
N ALA A 50 -8.95 6.71 2.96
CA ALA A 50 -8.86 7.57 4.14
C ALA A 50 -9.49 6.91 5.38
N LEU A 51 -10.66 6.29 5.23
CA LEU A 51 -11.32 5.55 6.31
C LEU A 51 -10.49 4.33 6.72
N ALA A 52 -10.06 3.52 5.76
CA ALA A 52 -9.27 2.33 6.05
C ALA A 52 -7.94 2.68 6.74
N THR A 53 -7.25 3.72 6.25
CA THR A 53 -5.96 4.17 6.79
C THR A 53 -6.12 4.78 8.17
N SER A 54 -7.10 5.66 8.38
CA SER A 54 -7.32 6.29 9.69
C SER A 54 -7.65 5.28 10.77
N LEU A 55 -8.46 4.26 10.45
CA LEU A 55 -8.80 3.18 11.38
C LEU A 55 -7.57 2.33 11.76
N LEU A 56 -6.69 2.05 10.81
CA LEU A 56 -5.46 1.29 11.06
C LEU A 56 -4.44 2.12 11.85
N VAL A 57 -4.21 3.37 11.46
CA VAL A 57 -3.27 4.28 12.14
C VAL A 57 -3.72 4.57 13.58
N ALA A 58 -5.02 4.67 13.85
CA ALA A 58 -5.53 4.81 15.21
C ALA A 58 -5.18 3.62 16.12
N LEU A 59 -4.95 2.42 15.55
CA LEU A 59 -4.61 1.21 16.30
C LEU A 59 -3.09 0.99 16.41
N THR A 60 -2.36 1.19 15.31
CA THR A 60 -0.94 0.83 15.21
C THR A 60 0.01 2.02 15.32
N GLY A 61 -0.53 3.24 15.35
CA GLY A 61 0.26 4.45 15.18
C GLY A 61 0.67 4.68 13.72
N VAL A 62 1.47 5.73 13.52
CA VAL A 62 1.93 6.15 12.19
C VAL A 62 3.06 5.23 11.72
N ILE A 63 2.85 4.62 10.56
CA ILE A 63 3.85 3.79 9.90
C ILE A 63 4.10 4.34 8.50
N GLY A 64 5.37 4.66 8.20
CA GLY A 64 5.78 5.25 6.92
C GLY A 64 6.44 4.24 5.97
N PHE A 65 6.68 4.69 4.73
CA PHE A 65 7.48 4.03 3.68
C PHE A 65 6.96 2.70 3.11
N ILE A 66 6.27 1.86 3.88
CA ILE A 66 5.73 0.57 3.41
C ILE A 66 4.78 0.78 2.23
N GLY A 67 3.93 1.80 2.28
CA GLY A 67 3.02 2.15 1.18
C GLY A 67 3.71 2.57 -0.12
N LEU A 68 5.01 2.91 -0.10
CA LEU A 68 5.79 3.23 -1.29
C LEU A 68 6.60 2.02 -1.75
N MET A 69 7.27 1.35 -0.81
CA MET A 69 8.17 0.22 -1.07
C MET A 69 7.42 -1.01 -1.58
N VAL A 70 6.35 -1.42 -0.88
CA VAL A 70 5.61 -2.64 -1.19
C VAL A 70 5.01 -2.66 -2.60
N PRO A 71 4.26 -1.63 -3.06
CA PRO A 71 3.71 -1.67 -4.41
C PRO A 71 4.78 -1.63 -5.50
N HIS A 72 5.94 -1.01 -5.25
CA HIS A 72 7.06 -1.05 -6.20
C HIS A 72 7.65 -2.46 -6.31
N MET A 73 7.85 -3.14 -5.20
CA MET A 73 8.32 -4.53 -5.20
C MET A 73 7.29 -5.45 -5.86
N CYS A 74 6.01 -5.33 -5.49
CA CYS A 74 4.95 -6.19 -6.01
C CYS A 74 4.73 -6.01 -7.51
N ARG A 75 4.89 -4.79 -8.04
CA ARG A 75 4.78 -4.51 -9.48
C ARG A 75 5.77 -5.32 -10.32
N TYR A 76 6.95 -5.64 -9.80
CA TYR A 76 7.91 -6.50 -10.49
C TYR A 76 7.39 -7.94 -10.64
N PHE A 77 6.60 -8.42 -9.68
CA PHE A 77 6.08 -9.80 -9.66
C PHE A 77 4.70 -9.95 -10.34
N SER A 78 3.74 -9.08 -10.04
CA SER A 78 2.35 -9.20 -10.50
C SER A 78 2.01 -8.33 -11.72
N GLY A 79 2.92 -7.45 -12.14
CA GLY A 79 2.62 -6.41 -13.11
C GLY A 79 1.72 -5.30 -12.55
N VAL A 80 1.04 -4.57 -13.44
CA VAL A 80 0.29 -3.33 -13.09
C VAL A 80 -1.20 -3.53 -12.81
N LYS A 81 -1.77 -4.71 -13.08
CA LYS A 81 -3.21 -4.95 -12.93
C LYS A 81 -3.62 -5.00 -11.46
N HIS A 82 -4.62 -4.22 -11.08
CA HIS A 82 -5.00 -4.01 -9.68
C HIS A 82 -5.55 -5.26 -9.00
N LEU A 83 -6.23 -6.15 -9.75
CA LEU A 83 -6.85 -7.34 -9.19
C LEU A 83 -5.83 -8.27 -8.51
N LEU A 84 -4.64 -8.41 -9.09
CA LEU A 84 -3.56 -9.23 -8.52
C LEU A 84 -2.59 -8.40 -7.69
N LEU A 85 -2.31 -7.16 -8.09
CA LEU A 85 -1.35 -6.29 -7.41
C LEU A 85 -1.77 -5.98 -5.97
N LEU A 86 -3.04 -5.60 -5.75
CA LEU A 86 -3.52 -5.18 -4.43
C LEU A 86 -3.48 -6.29 -3.36
N PRO A 87 -3.95 -7.53 -3.61
CA PRO A 87 -3.79 -8.60 -2.62
C PRO A 87 -2.33 -8.97 -2.40
N LEU A 88 -1.49 -8.93 -3.43
CA LEU A 88 -0.05 -9.18 -3.30
C LEU A 88 0.61 -8.12 -2.40
N CYS A 89 0.26 -6.85 -2.58
CA CYS A 89 0.70 -5.75 -1.73
C CYS A 89 0.28 -5.96 -0.27
N GLY A 90 -0.96 -6.42 -0.03
CA GLY A 90 -1.42 -6.73 1.32
C GLY A 90 -0.57 -7.80 2.00
N LEU A 91 -0.28 -8.90 1.28
CA LEU A 91 0.54 -10.00 1.79
C LEU A 91 1.99 -9.58 2.04
N TRP A 92 2.64 -8.94 1.05
CA TRP A 92 4.02 -8.47 1.21
C TRP A 92 4.16 -7.41 2.29
N GLY A 93 3.18 -6.50 2.41
CA GLY A 93 3.14 -5.52 3.48
C GLY A 93 3.04 -6.17 4.86
N ALA A 94 2.19 -7.18 5.02
CA ALA A 94 2.07 -7.93 6.26
C ALA A 94 3.38 -8.63 6.63
N VAL A 95 4.03 -9.31 5.68
CA VAL A 95 5.32 -10.00 5.89
C VAL A 95 6.41 -9.01 6.32
N LEU A 96 6.53 -7.87 5.63
CA LEU A 96 7.53 -6.85 5.94
C LEU A 96 7.29 -6.19 7.30
N LEU A 97 6.03 -5.92 7.64
CA LEU A 97 5.66 -5.37 8.94
C LEU A 97 5.93 -6.36 10.08
N CYS A 98 5.51 -7.61 9.95
CA CYS A 98 5.78 -8.63 10.97
C CYS A 98 7.29 -8.88 11.13
N GLY A 99 8.04 -8.96 10.02
CA GLY A 99 9.49 -9.06 10.06
C GLY A 99 10.15 -7.87 10.74
N GLY A 100 9.69 -6.66 10.42
CA GLY A 100 10.15 -5.43 11.06
C GLY A 100 9.86 -5.38 12.57
N ASP A 101 8.69 -5.88 13.00
CA ASP A 101 8.30 -5.90 14.43
C ASP A 101 9.21 -6.84 15.22
N ILE A 102 9.49 -8.02 14.67
CA ILE A 102 10.42 -8.99 15.27
C ILE A 102 11.82 -8.40 15.39
N VAL A 103 12.31 -7.74 14.33
CA VAL A 103 13.63 -7.08 14.33
C VAL A 103 13.68 -5.93 15.34
N SER A 104 12.60 -5.14 15.45
CA SER A 104 12.50 -4.05 16.41
C SER A 104 12.63 -4.51 17.85
N ARG A 105 12.01 -5.64 18.18
CA ARG A 105 12.02 -6.23 19.54
C ARG A 105 13.32 -6.96 19.87
N THR A 106 14.07 -7.41 18.87
CA THR A 106 15.26 -8.25 19.08
C THR A 106 16.57 -7.44 19.08
N LEU A 107 16.65 -6.32 18.36
CA LEU A 107 17.91 -5.56 18.21
C LEU A 107 18.34 -4.80 19.47
N LEU A 108 17.40 -4.30 20.29
CA LEU A 108 17.70 -3.35 21.38
C LEU A 108 16.90 -3.64 22.67
N ALA A 109 16.87 -4.89 23.12
CA ALA A 109 16.38 -5.17 24.47
C ALA A 109 17.24 -4.41 25.51
N PRO A 110 16.67 -3.58 26.42
CA PRO A 110 15.29 -3.51 26.90
C PRO A 110 14.44 -2.32 26.38
N GLN A 111 14.93 -1.56 25.40
CA GLN A 111 14.28 -0.35 24.92
C GLN A 111 13.49 -0.64 23.63
N GLU A 112 12.17 -0.53 23.67
CA GLU A 112 11.33 -0.75 22.49
C GLU A 112 11.52 0.39 21.49
N LEU A 113 12.22 0.09 20.39
CA LEU A 113 12.28 1.00 19.26
C LEU A 113 10.92 1.05 18.55
N PRO A 114 10.41 2.24 18.19
CA PRO A 114 9.28 2.36 17.30
C PRO A 114 9.61 1.72 15.94
N ILE A 115 8.84 0.71 15.55
CA ILE A 115 8.99 0.02 14.27
C ILE A 115 9.04 0.99 13.07
N GLY A 116 8.33 2.12 13.17
CA GLY A 116 8.29 3.18 12.17
C GLY A 116 9.67 3.71 11.78
N ILE A 117 10.59 3.84 12.76
CA ILE A 117 11.96 4.32 12.54
C ILE A 117 12.75 3.32 11.70
N ILE A 118 12.64 2.03 12.05
CA ILE A 118 13.32 0.94 11.33
C ILE A 118 12.79 0.85 9.90
N THR A 119 11.47 0.84 9.74
CA THR A 119 10.83 0.77 8.41
C THR A 119 11.14 1.99 7.55
N ALA A 120 11.25 3.19 8.16
CA ALA A 120 11.62 4.40 7.45
C ALA A 120 13.08 4.39 7.01
N GLY A 121 14.00 3.91 7.84
CA GLY A 121 15.41 3.75 7.49
C GLY A 121 15.60 2.78 6.32
N ILE A 122 14.97 1.60 6.40
CA ILE A 122 15.01 0.58 5.33
C ILE A 122 14.34 1.12 4.06
N GLY A 123 13.18 1.75 4.18
CA GLY A 123 12.45 2.32 3.05
C GLY A 123 13.21 3.47 2.36
N GLY A 124 13.88 4.31 3.14
CA GLY A 124 14.76 5.37 2.61
C GLY A 124 15.92 4.78 1.82
N LEU A 125 16.60 3.78 2.37
CA LEU A 125 17.67 3.06 1.67
C LEU A 125 17.17 2.41 0.37
N PHE A 126 15.99 1.79 0.41
CA PHE A 126 15.36 1.18 -0.76
C PHE A 126 15.14 2.20 -1.90
N ILE A 127 14.59 3.38 -1.59
CA ILE A 127 14.37 4.43 -2.58
C ILE A 127 15.69 4.93 -3.17
N ILE A 128 16.72 5.13 -2.34
CA ILE A 128 18.04 5.57 -2.81
C ILE A 128 18.65 4.55 -3.77
N ILE A 129 18.60 3.26 -3.44
CA ILE A 129 19.09 2.18 -4.31
C ILE A 129 18.32 2.15 -5.64
N LEU A 130 17.00 2.32 -5.60
CA LEU A 130 16.17 2.33 -6.80
C LEU A 130 16.51 3.52 -7.71
N LEU A 131 16.69 4.71 -7.13
CA LEU A 131 17.09 5.92 -7.88
C LEU A 131 18.50 5.78 -8.46
N ALA A 132 19.44 5.18 -7.72
CA ALA A 132 20.78 4.92 -8.21
C ALA A 132 20.78 3.97 -9.41
N ARG A 133 19.90 2.96 -9.41
CA ARG A 133 19.80 1.96 -10.50
C ARG A 133 19.14 2.50 -11.77
N ASN A 134 18.20 3.44 -11.67
CA ASN A 134 17.56 4.05 -12.84
C ASN A 134 18.37 5.22 -13.45
N ARG A 135 19.49 5.60 -12.83
CA ARG A 135 20.41 6.64 -13.32
C ARG A 135 21.54 6.07 -14.19
N SER A 136 21.68 4.75 -14.29
CA SER A 136 22.59 4.04 -15.19
C SER A 136 21.85 3.49 -16.40
#